data_AF-A0A7C9RV79-F1
#
_entry.id   AF-A0A7C9RV79-F1
#
_cell.length_a   1.000
_cell.length_b   1.000
_cell.length_c   1.000
_cell.angle_alpha   90.00
_cell.angle_beta   90.00
_cell.angle_gamma   90.00
#
_symmetry.space_group_name_H-M   'P 1'
#
loop_
_entity.id
_entity.type
_entity.pdbx_description
1 polymer ?
#
loop_
_entity_poly.entity_id
_entity_poly.type
_entity_poly.pdbx_seq_one_letter_code
_entity_poly.pdbx_strand_id
1 'polypeptide(L)'
;MVIRQPHHEDAHVVKDENRTSPEGPCGDVAAYVLGVLEPAQHVIFSRHLAGCESCQRDAADFGMFAPVLRQVVGQPTGRPPCRITRGILLVAAGFVVALAAVLSVVESWSSQLENPVEISDLTRAESVRDESFPLFWRV
;
A
#
# COMPACT_ATOMS: atom_id res chain seq x y z
N MET A 1 32.46 -9.00 -30.70
CA MET A 1 31.08 -9.16 -31.21
C MET A 1 30.16 -8.52 -30.17
N VAL A 2 29.65 -7.33 -30.46
CA VAL A 2 28.86 -6.50 -29.53
C VAL A 2 27.40 -6.90 -29.66
N ILE A 3 26.80 -7.42 -28.60
CA ILE A 3 25.36 -7.73 -28.58
C ILE A 3 24.66 -6.42 -28.19
N ARG A 4 24.17 -5.68 -29.19
CA ARG A 4 23.24 -4.56 -28.94
C ARG A 4 21.90 -5.15 -28.52
N GLN A 5 21.52 -4.86 -27.29
CA GLN A 5 20.16 -4.99 -26.78
C GLN A 5 19.37 -3.78 -27.30
N PRO A 6 18.29 -3.94 -28.08
CA PRO A 6 17.35 -2.86 -28.32
C PRO A 6 16.45 -2.74 -27.08
N HIS A 7 16.61 -1.64 -26.35
CA HIS A 7 15.61 -1.17 -25.41
C HIS A 7 14.38 -0.75 -26.21
N HIS A 8 13.24 -1.39 -25.96
CA HIS A 8 11.97 -0.89 -26.47
C HIS A 8 11.53 0.29 -25.59
N GLU A 9 11.81 1.45 -26.15
CA GLU A 9 11.19 2.75 -25.96
C GLU A 9 9.65 2.73 -25.95
N ASP A 10 9.12 3.41 -24.93
CA ASP A 10 7.86 4.15 -24.74
C ASP A 10 6.52 3.74 -25.39
N ALA A 11 5.47 4.09 -24.63
CA ALA A 11 4.04 4.21 -24.96
C ALA A 11 3.19 2.96 -24.64
N HIS A 12 2.12 3.01 -23.84
CA HIS A 12 1.14 4.09 -23.69
C HIS A 12 0.58 4.13 -22.26
N VAL A 13 0.52 5.32 -21.69
CA VAL A 13 -0.50 5.66 -20.69
C VAL A 13 -1.85 5.36 -21.33
N VAL A 14 -2.59 4.39 -20.78
CA VAL A 14 -3.95 4.05 -21.18
C VAL A 14 -4.80 5.28 -20.90
N LYS A 15 -5.00 6.11 -21.94
CA LYS A 15 -5.91 7.24 -21.87
C LYS A 15 -7.33 6.67 -21.83
N ASP A 16 -7.92 6.84 -20.66
CA ASP A 16 -9.24 6.45 -20.22
C ASP A 16 -10.32 7.36 -20.85
N GLU A 17 -10.41 7.31 -22.18
CA GLU A 17 -11.37 8.14 -22.91
C GLU A 17 -12.26 7.25 -23.77
N ASN A 18 -13.37 6.82 -23.15
CA ASN A 18 -14.68 6.71 -23.80
C ASN A 18 -14.71 5.92 -25.12
N ARG A 19 -14.49 4.59 -25.06
CA ARG A 19 -14.41 3.68 -26.23
C ARG A 19 -15.70 2.93 -26.59
N THR A 20 -16.87 3.41 -26.18
CA THR A 20 -18.12 2.68 -26.43
C THR A 20 -19.25 3.56 -26.96
N SER A 21 -18.98 4.69 -27.63
CA SER A 21 -20.09 5.34 -28.37
C SER A 21 -20.55 4.44 -29.53
N PRO A 22 -21.86 4.32 -29.83
CA PRO A 22 -22.34 3.54 -30.98
C PRO A 22 -21.73 4.01 -32.32
N GLU A 23 -21.37 5.28 -32.43
CA GLU A 23 -20.62 5.89 -33.54
C GLU A 23 -19.12 6.13 -33.24
N GLY A 24 -18.61 5.59 -32.13
CA GLY A 24 -17.22 5.77 -31.66
C GLY A 24 -16.23 4.77 -32.26
N PRO A 25 -14.92 4.91 -31.95
CA PRO A 25 -13.91 3.93 -32.32
C PRO A 25 -14.31 2.52 -31.85
N CYS A 26 -14.00 1.49 -32.64
CA CYS A 26 -14.22 0.09 -32.24
C CYS A 26 -13.56 -0.15 -30.88
N GLY A 27 -14.37 -0.52 -29.89
CA GLY A 27 -13.90 -0.84 -28.54
C GLY A 27 -13.09 -2.14 -28.51
N ASP A 28 -12.63 -2.54 -27.31
CA ASP A 28 -11.81 -3.75 -27.16
C ASP A 28 -12.67 -5.02 -27.25
N VAL A 29 -12.70 -5.63 -28.45
CA VAL A 29 -13.43 -6.86 -28.75
C VAL A 29 -12.93 -8.04 -27.93
N ALA A 30 -11.61 -8.15 -27.72
CA ALA A 30 -11.02 -9.26 -26.99
C ALA A 30 -11.46 -9.21 -25.52
N ALA A 31 -11.45 -8.02 -24.93
CA ALA A 31 -11.93 -7.82 -23.57
C ALA A 31 -13.42 -8.18 -23.43
N TYR A 32 -14.25 -7.86 -24.43
CA TYR A 32 -15.67 -8.24 -24.44
C TYR A 32 -15.85 -9.76 -24.48
N VAL A 33 -15.14 -10.43 -25.40
CA VAL A 33 -15.18 -11.88 -25.56
C VAL A 33 -14.65 -12.59 -24.31
N LEU A 34 -13.59 -12.08 -23.69
CA LEU A 34 -13.03 -12.65 -22.46
C LEU A 34 -13.90 -12.37 -21.23
N GLY A 35 -14.89 -11.47 -21.32
CA GLY A 35 -15.79 -11.12 -20.23
C GLY A 35 -15.12 -10.29 -19.13
N VAL A 36 -14.06 -9.54 -19.48
CA VAL A 36 -13.34 -8.68 -18.54
C VAL A 36 -13.82 -7.23 -18.55
N LEU A 37 -14.74 -6.88 -19.47
CA LEU A 37 -15.41 -5.59 -19.45
C LEU A 37 -16.24 -5.44 -18.17
N GLU A 38 -16.26 -4.22 -17.66
CA GLU A 38 -17.22 -3.84 -16.63
C GLU A 38 -18.65 -4.00 -17.16
N PRO A 39 -19.64 -4.27 -16.28
CA PRO A 39 -21.01 -4.52 -16.71
C PRO A 39 -21.61 -3.40 -17.57
N ALA A 40 -21.31 -2.14 -17.24
CA ALA A 40 -21.75 -0.98 -18.03
C ALA A 40 -21.15 -0.98 -19.44
N GLN A 41 -19.84 -1.25 -19.55
CA GLN A 41 -19.13 -1.30 -20.82
C GLN A 41 -19.63 -2.47 -21.69
N HIS A 42 -19.92 -3.62 -21.08
CA HIS A 42 -20.42 -4.80 -21.80
C HIS A 42 -21.76 -4.52 -22.51
N VAL A 43 -22.69 -3.83 -21.83
CA VAL A 43 -23.98 -3.45 -22.44
C VAL A 43 -23.78 -2.50 -23.61
N ILE A 44 -22.92 -1.49 -23.45
CA ILE A 44 -22.71 -0.51 -24.51
C ILE A 44 -22.00 -1.15 -25.71
N PHE A 45 -20.98 -1.97 -25.48
CA PHE A 45 -20.29 -2.69 -26.54
C PHE A 45 -21.19 -3.70 -27.25
N SER A 46 -22.12 -4.36 -26.54
CA SER A 46 -23.09 -5.27 -27.17
C SER A 46 -23.99 -4.58 -28.19
N ARG A 47 -24.34 -3.30 -27.95
CA ARG A 47 -25.10 -2.48 -28.91
C ARG A 47 -24.26 -2.15 -30.13
N HIS A 48 -22.98 -1.81 -29.96
CA HIS A 48 -22.07 -1.55 -31.07
C HIS A 48 -21.84 -2.81 -31.92
N LEU A 49 -21.67 -3.97 -31.26
CA LEU A 49 -21.48 -5.26 -31.93
C LEU A 49 -22.66 -5.64 -32.83
N ALA A 50 -23.90 -5.28 -32.45
CA ALA A 50 -25.08 -5.50 -33.29
C ALA A 50 -25.05 -4.72 -34.62
N GLY A 51 -24.30 -3.62 -34.71
CA GLY A 51 -24.25 -2.73 -35.88
C GLY A 51 -22.93 -2.75 -36.67
N CYS A 52 -21.91 -3.48 -36.21
CA CYS A 52 -20.56 -3.42 -36.77
C CYS A 52 -20.06 -4.81 -37.20
N GLU A 53 -20.04 -5.07 -38.51
CA GLU A 53 -19.63 -6.39 -39.06
C GLU A 53 -18.15 -6.74 -38.80
N SER A 54 -17.26 -5.76 -38.74
CA SER A 54 -15.86 -6.02 -38.40
C SER A 54 -15.73 -6.53 -36.97
N CYS A 55 -16.36 -5.85 -36.01
CA CYS A 55 -16.37 -6.29 -34.62
C CYS A 55 -17.06 -7.64 -34.42
N GLN A 56 -18.07 -7.98 -35.24
CA GLN A 56 -18.68 -9.32 -35.23
C GLN A 56 -17.71 -10.41 -35.70
N ARG A 57 -16.98 -10.16 -36.79
CA ARG A 57 -15.95 -11.08 -37.29
C ARG A 57 -14.83 -11.27 -36.27
N ASP A 58 -14.32 -10.16 -35.75
CA ASP A 58 -13.27 -10.19 -34.72
C ASP A 58 -13.76 -10.94 -33.46
N ALA A 59 -15.00 -10.72 -33.03
CA ALA A 59 -15.58 -11.42 -31.88
C ALA A 59 -15.70 -12.93 -32.11
N ALA A 60 -16.00 -13.36 -33.35
CA ALA A 60 -16.01 -14.77 -33.71
C ALA A 60 -14.60 -15.38 -33.69
N ASP A 61 -13.61 -14.66 -34.23
CA ASP A 61 -12.21 -15.08 -34.27
C ASP A 61 -11.64 -15.22 -32.85
N PHE A 62 -11.83 -14.21 -31.99
CA PHE A 62 -11.45 -14.29 -30.57
C PHE A 62 -12.27 -15.34 -29.80
N GLY A 63 -13.53 -15.55 -30.19
CA GLY A 63 -14.43 -16.55 -29.62
C GLY A 63 -13.86 -17.97 -29.67
N MET A 64 -13.06 -18.29 -30.69
CA MET A 64 -12.39 -19.60 -30.81
C MET A 64 -11.35 -19.83 -29.70
N PHE A 65 -10.70 -18.78 -29.22
CA PHE A 65 -9.67 -18.85 -28.18
C PHE A 65 -10.21 -18.57 -26.77
N ALA A 66 -11.40 -17.97 -26.68
CA ALA A 66 -12.02 -17.56 -25.43
C ALA A 66 -12.11 -18.68 -24.38
N PRO A 67 -12.45 -19.95 -24.70
CA PRO A 67 -12.53 -21.02 -23.70
C PRO A 67 -11.17 -21.31 -23.04
N VAL A 68 -10.09 -21.26 -23.80
CA VAL A 68 -8.72 -21.50 -23.32
C VAL A 68 -8.24 -20.29 -22.52
N LEU A 69 -8.46 -19.08 -23.04
CA LEU A 69 -7.97 -17.85 -22.43
C LEU A 69 -8.72 -17.50 -21.14
N ARG A 70 -10.03 -17.77 -21.05
CA ARG A 70 -10.81 -17.54 -19.81
C ARG A 70 -10.27 -18.32 -18.62
N GLN A 71 -9.66 -19.49 -18.84
CA GLN A 71 -9.01 -20.24 -17.75
C GLN A 71 -7.80 -19.52 -17.17
N VAL A 72 -7.08 -18.75 -17.99
CA VAL A 72 -5.91 -17.98 -17.58
C VAL A 72 -6.32 -16.63 -17.00
N VAL A 73 -7.30 -15.98 -17.61
CA VAL A 73 -7.79 -14.64 -17.22
C VAL A 73 -8.66 -14.69 -15.95
N GLY A 74 -9.44 -15.75 -15.78
CA GLY A 74 -10.29 -15.96 -14.60
C GLY A 74 -9.54 -16.47 -13.37
N GLN A 75 -8.22 -16.71 -13.47
CA GLN A 75 -7.40 -16.93 -12.29
C GLN A 75 -7.32 -15.59 -11.56
N PRO A 76 -7.92 -15.43 -10.36
CA PRO A 76 -7.63 -14.26 -9.56
C PRO A 76 -6.11 -14.23 -9.41
N THR A 77 -5.51 -13.08 -9.70
CA THR A 77 -4.08 -12.80 -9.51
C THR A 77 -3.64 -12.93 -8.04
N GLY A 78 -4.50 -13.43 -7.16
CA GLY A 78 -4.15 -14.04 -5.88
C GLY A 78 -3.45 -15.38 -6.08
N ARG A 79 -2.25 -15.36 -6.67
CA ARG A 79 -1.28 -16.43 -6.43
C ARG A 79 -1.11 -16.49 -4.91
N PRO A 80 -1.39 -17.62 -4.23
CA PRO A 80 -1.10 -17.74 -2.80
C PRO A 80 0.37 -17.34 -2.62
N PRO A 81 0.72 -16.46 -1.66
CA PRO A 81 2.08 -15.99 -1.53
C PRO A 81 2.97 -17.21 -1.41
N CYS A 82 3.86 -17.38 -2.38
CA CYS A 82 4.87 -18.42 -2.35
C CYS A 82 5.48 -18.44 -0.94
N ARG A 83 5.81 -19.62 -0.43
CA ARG A 83 6.34 -19.78 0.94
C ARG A 83 7.49 -18.82 1.26
N ILE A 84 8.23 -18.43 0.22
CA ILE A 84 9.33 -17.45 0.23
C ILE A 84 8.84 -16.01 0.50
N THR A 85 7.82 -15.50 -0.20
CA THR A 85 7.27 -14.15 0.04
C THR A 85 6.66 -14.04 1.44
N ARG A 86 6.01 -15.09 1.92
CA ARG A 86 5.53 -15.15 3.31
C ARG A 86 6.69 -15.11 4.31
N GLY A 87 7.81 -15.78 4.01
CA GLY A 87 9.03 -15.72 4.81
C GLY A 87 9.64 -14.31 4.86
N ILE A 88 9.76 -13.64 3.72
CA ILE A 88 10.29 -12.27 3.63
C ILE A 88 9.41 -11.29 4.42
N LEU A 89 8.08 -11.41 4.32
CA LEU A 89 7.16 -10.56 5.08
C LEU A 89 7.30 -10.75 6.59
N LEU A 90 7.51 -11.98 7.06
CA LEU A 90 7.75 -12.25 8.48
C LEU A 90 9.08 -11.67 8.96
N VAL A 91 10.14 -11.75 8.14
CA VAL A 91 11.44 -11.13 8.46
C VAL A 91 11.33 -9.60 8.51
N ALA A 92 10.64 -8.99 7.55
CA ALA A 92 10.41 -7.54 7.53
C ALA A 92 9.61 -7.09 8.76
N ALA A 93 8.54 -7.80 9.11
CA ALA A 93 7.77 -7.52 10.33
C ALA A 93 8.63 -7.66 11.59
N GLY A 94 9.45 -8.72 11.68
CA GLY A 94 10.39 -8.90 12.78
C GLY A 94 11.42 -7.78 12.89
N PHE A 95 11.96 -7.32 11.76
CA PHE A 95 12.92 -6.21 11.71
C PHE A 95 12.31 -4.90 12.22
N VAL A 96 11.07 -4.58 11.82
CA VAL A 96 10.36 -3.38 12.31
C VAL A 96 10.16 -3.45 13.82
N VAL A 97 9.76 -4.61 14.37
CA VAL A 97 9.61 -4.79 15.82
C VAL A 97 10.94 -4.66 16.56
N ALA A 98 12.02 -5.21 16.00
CA ALA A 98 13.36 -5.08 16.59
C ALA A 98 13.83 -3.61 16.60
N LEU A 99 13.63 -2.87 15.51
CA LEU A 99 13.93 -1.44 15.47
C LEU A 99 13.12 -0.66 16.51
N ALA A 100 11.82 -0.92 16.64
CA ALA A 100 10.98 -0.28 17.64
C ALA A 100 11.50 -0.54 19.07
N ALA A 101 11.88 -1.78 19.38
CA ALA A 101 12.43 -2.13 20.69
C ALA A 101 13.77 -1.41 20.98
N VAL A 102 14.66 -1.34 19.99
CA VAL A 102 15.94 -0.61 20.14
C VAL A 102 15.69 0.88 20.36
N LEU A 103 14.78 1.49 19.60
CA LEU A 103 14.42 2.90 19.77
C LEU A 103 13.80 3.17 21.15
N SER A 104 12.96 2.26 21.67
CA SER A 104 12.43 2.37 23.04
C SER A 104 13.53 2.33 24.11
N VAL A 105 14.55 1.50 23.92
CA VAL A 105 15.71 1.48 24.84
C VAL A 105 16.48 2.79 24.71
N VAL A 106 16.80 3.26 23.51
CA VAL A 106 17.52 4.53 23.32
C VAL A 106 16.77 5.70 23.96
N GLU A 107 15.44 5.77 23.77
CA GLU A 107 14.59 6.80 24.38
C GLU A 107 14.62 6.73 25.92
N SER A 108 14.60 5.52 26.48
CA SER A 108 14.71 5.31 27.93
C SER A 108 16.04 5.82 28.49
N TRP A 109 17.14 5.74 27.73
CA TRP A 109 18.45 6.24 28.16
C TRP A 109 18.54 7.76 27.98
N SER A 110 17.89 8.32 26.94
CA SER A 110 17.76 9.78 26.78
C SER A 110 16.97 10.39 27.93
N SER A 111 15.84 9.78 28.30
CA SER A 111 15.00 10.20 29.44
C SER A 111 15.76 10.16 30.78
N GLN A 112 16.77 9.28 30.89
CA GLN A 112 17.62 9.20 32.09
C GLN A 112 18.65 10.34 32.15
N LEU A 113 19.09 10.86 31.00
CA LEU A 113 19.99 12.02 30.92
C LEU A 113 19.28 13.34 31.23
N GLU A 114 17.97 13.41 30.99
CA GLU A 114 17.11 14.57 31.27
C GLU A 114 16.45 14.59 32.66
N ASN A 115 16.82 13.65 33.55
CA ASN A 115 16.67 13.85 34.98
C ASN A 115 17.97 14.47 35.51
N PRO A 116 18.12 15.81 35.60
CA PRO A 116 19.15 16.36 36.43
C PRO A 116 18.91 15.80 37.83
N VAL A 117 19.89 15.09 38.37
CA VAL A 117 20.02 14.88 39.80
C VAL A 117 19.65 16.20 40.47
N GLU A 118 18.54 16.23 41.21
CA GLU A 118 18.11 17.40 41.96
C GLU A 118 19.18 17.72 43.00
N ILE A 119 20.15 18.55 42.61
CA ILE A 119 21.11 19.20 43.52
C ILE A 119 20.42 20.41 44.20
N SER A 120 19.12 20.61 43.98
CA SER A 120 18.36 21.79 44.44
C SER A 120 17.95 21.74 45.93
N ASP A 121 18.17 20.64 46.65
CA ASP A 121 17.72 20.51 48.06
C ASP A 121 18.78 20.83 49.14
N LEU A 122 20.00 21.23 48.77
CA LEU A 122 21.06 21.51 49.75
C LEU A 122 21.29 23.00 50.07
N THR A 123 20.50 23.93 49.55
CA THR A 123 20.77 25.38 49.72
C THR A 123 19.69 26.19 50.45
N ARG A 124 18.68 25.55 51.06
CA ARG A 124 17.61 26.31 51.75
C ARG A 124 17.14 25.71 53.07
N ALA A 125 18.04 25.66 54.06
CA ALA A 125 17.62 25.62 55.47
C ALA A 125 18.75 26.10 56.41
N GLU A 126 19.30 27.30 56.20
CA GLU A 126 20.14 27.97 57.20
C GLU A 126 19.87 29.49 57.19
N SER A 127 18.64 29.86 57.52
CA SER A 127 18.26 31.16 58.12
C SER A 127 16.81 30.99 58.56
N VAL A 128 16.50 30.90 59.84
CA VAL A 128 16.37 32.04 60.76
C VAL A 128 16.59 31.53 62.19
N ARG A 129 17.63 32.03 62.87
CA ARG A 129 17.63 32.27 64.32
C ARG A 129 16.81 33.53 64.61
N ASP A 130 16.40 33.69 65.87
CA ASP A 130 15.65 34.80 66.49
C ASP A 130 14.10 34.61 66.46
N GLU A 131 13.29 34.60 67.53
CA GLU A 131 13.42 35.03 68.93
C GLU A 131 12.35 34.37 69.86
N SER A 132 12.73 34.12 71.11
CA SER A 132 12.01 34.27 72.40
C SER A 132 10.51 33.90 72.64
N PHE A 133 10.32 32.80 73.41
CA PHE A 133 9.54 32.61 74.68
C PHE A 133 8.01 32.94 74.78
N PRO A 134 7.25 32.51 75.84
CA PRO A 134 7.55 31.61 76.99
C PRO A 134 6.49 30.52 77.34
N LEU A 135 6.95 29.47 78.07
CA LEU A 135 6.26 28.63 79.10
C LEU A 135 5.01 27.83 78.60
N PHE A 136 4.70 26.59 79.02
CA PHE A 136 4.03 26.20 80.28
C PHE A 136 4.19 24.67 80.56
N TRP A 137 4.49 24.33 81.85
CA TRP A 137 4.17 23.09 82.62
C TRP A 137 4.79 21.72 82.20
N ARG A 138 5.76 21.09 82.92
CA ARG A 138 5.88 20.57 84.32
C ARG A 138 5.23 19.18 84.55
N VAL A 139 6.04 18.13 84.71
CA VAL A 139 5.95 17.06 85.73
C VAL A 139 7.38 16.66 86.09
#